data_AF-A0A099P135-F1
#
_entry.id   AF-A0A099P135-F1
#
_cell.length_a   1.000
_cell.length_b   1.000
_cell.length_c   1.000
_cell.angle_alpha   90.00
_cell.angle_beta   90.00
_cell.angle_gamma   90.00
#
_symmetry.space_group_name_H-M   'P 1'
#
loop_
_entity.id
_entity.type
_entity.pdbx_description
1 polymer ?
#
loop_
_entity_poly.entity_id
_entity_poly.type
_entity_poly.pdbx_seq_one_letter_code
_entity_poly.pdbx_strand_id
1 'polypeptide(L)'
;MYVLDPPHIEAEQLLKTEYWSSDINWTHLSQYLANLRLQKRLAASVLGCGQRKIWLDPSETTELAQANSRAAIRKLYKNGSIVKKPTTVHSRSHARALAESKRGGRHMGYGKRKGTANARMPTQVLWMRRLRVLRRLLAKYRDAGKIDRHLYHSLYKSAKGNSFKHKRALVEHVIQAKAEATREKALKEEAEARRTRNKAARERRAARLAEKRDALLNEA
;
A
#
# COMPACT_ATOMS: atom_id res chain seq x y z
N MET A 1 68.72 78.22 19.50
CA MET A 1 69.02 77.07 20.37
C MET A 1 67.89 76.94 21.39
N TYR A 2 66.82 76.20 21.04
CA TYR A 2 65.85 75.58 21.95
C TYR A 2 65.16 74.46 21.15
N VAL A 3 65.08 73.29 21.78
CA VAL A 3 64.56 72.01 21.28
C VAL A 3 63.07 71.92 21.59
N LEU A 4 62.24 71.55 20.61
CA LEU A 4 60.94 70.88 20.80
C LEU A 4 60.61 70.05 19.53
N ASP A 5 60.72 68.73 19.64
CA ASP A 5 59.99 67.72 18.83
C ASP A 5 58.80 67.21 19.68
N PRO A 6 57.74 66.51 19.18
CA PRO A 6 57.34 66.10 17.81
C PRO A 6 55.79 66.33 17.57
N PRO A 7 55.15 65.81 16.48
CA PRO A 7 54.72 64.41 16.46
C PRO A 7 55.00 63.67 15.14
N HIS A 8 55.34 62.40 15.32
CA HIS A 8 55.36 61.31 14.36
C HIS A 8 54.09 61.33 13.48
N ILE A 9 54.24 61.53 12.17
CA ILE A 9 53.19 61.22 11.20
C ILE A 9 53.53 59.85 10.64
N GLU A 10 53.06 58.78 11.30
CA GLU A 10 53.08 57.45 10.70
C GLU A 10 51.71 56.77 10.80
N ALA A 11 51.20 56.43 9.61
CA ALA A 11 50.43 55.23 9.30
C ALA A 11 49.00 55.03 9.84
N GLU A 12 48.27 56.06 10.30
CA GLU A 12 46.82 55.92 10.57
C GLU A 12 45.88 56.54 9.52
N GLN A 13 46.41 57.04 8.39
CA GLN A 13 45.59 57.65 7.31
C GLN A 13 45.63 56.90 5.96
N LEU A 14 45.93 55.60 5.95
CA LEU A 14 45.72 54.72 4.79
C LEU A 14 44.69 53.61 5.08
N LEU A 15 43.61 53.95 5.78
CA LEU A 15 42.57 52.99 6.18
C LEU A 15 41.32 52.98 5.29
N LYS A 16 41.33 53.49 4.06
CA LYS A 16 40.13 53.48 3.21
C LYS A 16 40.40 53.77 1.72
N THR A 17 41.11 52.88 1.03
CA THR A 17 40.90 52.62 -0.40
C THR A 17 41.73 51.41 -0.82
N GLU A 18 41.03 50.43 -1.42
CA GLU A 18 41.56 49.48 -2.40
C GLU A 18 42.85 48.71 -2.06
N TYR A 19 42.71 47.52 -1.47
CA TYR A 19 43.48 46.34 -1.91
C TYR A 19 42.69 45.07 -1.59
N TRP A 20 41.69 44.78 -2.42
CA TRP A 20 41.25 43.40 -2.63
C TRP A 20 42.38 42.69 -3.39
N SER A 21 43.40 42.21 -2.67
CA SER A 21 44.32 41.21 -3.21
C SER A 21 43.59 39.87 -3.19
N SER A 22 42.81 39.63 -4.24
CA SER A 22 42.14 38.37 -4.55
C SER A 22 43.10 37.33 -5.14
N ASP A 23 44.31 37.20 -4.59
CA ASP A 23 45.29 36.21 -5.01
C ASP A 23 46.06 35.63 -3.80
N ILE A 24 45.34 35.23 -2.76
CA ILE A 24 45.82 34.09 -1.96
C ILE A 24 45.67 32.87 -2.86
N ASN A 25 46.73 32.56 -3.58
CA ASN A 25 46.83 31.37 -4.39
C ASN A 25 46.83 30.14 -3.48
N TRP A 26 45.63 29.62 -3.17
CA TRP A 26 45.39 28.41 -2.37
C TRP A 26 46.06 27.15 -2.93
N THR A 27 46.69 27.20 -4.11
CA THR A 27 47.47 26.09 -4.66
C THR A 27 48.88 25.99 -4.08
N HIS A 28 49.44 27.07 -3.52
CA HIS A 28 50.83 27.06 -3.02
C HIS A 28 50.97 26.53 -1.58
N LEU A 29 49.88 26.50 -0.79
CA LEU A 29 49.83 25.80 0.52
C LEU A 29 49.55 24.28 0.39
N SER A 30 49.45 23.76 -0.83
CA SER A 30 49.15 22.34 -1.10
C SER A 30 50.39 21.44 -1.13
N GLN A 31 51.60 21.97 -0.96
CA GLN A 31 52.86 21.21 -1.14
C GLN A 31 53.40 20.50 0.12
N TYR A 32 52.69 20.57 1.26
CA TYR A 32 53.11 19.90 2.52
C TYR A 32 52.05 18.96 3.13
N LEU A 33 51.12 18.43 2.34
CA LEU A 33 50.10 17.50 2.85
C LEU A 33 50.38 16.06 2.42
N ALA A 34 50.48 15.15 3.39
CA ALA A 34 50.65 13.72 3.18
C ALA A 34 49.55 13.11 2.28
N ASN A 35 49.91 12.16 1.42
CA ASN A 35 48.96 11.51 0.51
C ASN A 35 48.09 10.45 1.23
N LEU A 36 46.91 10.86 1.70
CA LEU A 36 45.97 10.01 2.45
C LEU A 36 44.96 9.22 1.58
N ARG A 37 45.19 9.09 0.27
CA ARG A 37 44.26 8.38 -0.66
C ARG A 37 44.12 6.91 -0.30
N LEU A 38 45.22 6.27 0.12
CA LEU A 38 45.24 4.87 0.55
C LEU A 38 44.37 4.68 1.79
N GLN A 39 44.57 5.52 2.81
CA GLN A 39 43.86 5.50 4.08
C GLN A 39 42.37 5.71 3.87
N LYS A 40 41.99 6.68 3.03
CA LYS A 40 40.58 6.94 2.67
C LYS A 40 39.93 5.74 1.96
N ARG A 41 40.67 5.05 1.09
CA ARG A 41 40.22 3.82 0.40
C ARG A 41 40.10 2.64 1.37
N LEU A 42 41.08 2.44 2.25
CA LEU A 42 41.07 1.38 3.25
C LEU A 42 39.94 1.60 4.27
N ALA A 43 39.75 2.83 4.76
CA ALA A 43 38.66 3.21 5.65
C ALA A 43 37.28 2.95 5.04
N ALA A 44 37.09 3.30 3.76
CA ALA A 44 35.86 2.99 3.03
C ALA A 44 35.58 1.48 2.97
N SER A 45 36.59 0.67 2.65
CA SER A 45 36.48 -0.79 2.60
C SER A 45 36.24 -1.43 3.97
N VAL A 46 36.87 -0.91 5.02
CA VAL A 46 36.73 -1.41 6.40
C VAL A 46 35.37 -1.05 7.01
N LEU A 47 34.85 0.15 6.74
CA LEU A 47 33.59 0.65 7.30
C LEU A 47 32.35 0.35 6.43
N GLY A 48 32.55 -0.34 5.31
CA GLY A 48 31.48 -0.73 4.39
C GLY A 48 30.71 0.46 3.81
N CYS A 49 31.40 1.57 3.50
CA CYS A 49 30.77 2.76 2.93
C CYS A 49 31.62 3.37 1.83
N GLY A 50 31.02 4.21 0.98
CA GLY A 50 31.77 4.92 -0.07
C GLY A 50 32.75 5.95 0.50
N GLN A 51 33.84 6.23 -0.22
CA GLN A 51 34.88 7.20 0.19
C GLN A 51 34.34 8.61 0.49
N ARG A 52 33.21 8.98 -0.11
CA ARG A 52 32.51 10.26 0.15
C ARG A 52 32.01 10.40 1.60
N LYS A 53 31.76 9.29 2.28
CA LYS A 53 31.28 9.24 3.67
C LYS A 53 32.41 9.13 4.69
N ILE A 54 33.65 8.94 4.26
CA ILE A 54 34.80 8.97 5.15
C ILE A 54 35.24 10.42 5.38
N TRP A 55 35.33 10.80 6.65
CA TRP A 55 36.00 12.00 7.12
C TRP A 55 37.31 11.59 7.81
N LEU A 56 38.37 12.33 7.52
CA LEU A 56 39.71 12.18 8.08
C LEU A 56 40.03 13.48 8.79
N ASP A 57 40.54 13.40 10.01
CA ASP A 57 40.91 14.59 10.78
C ASP A 57 42.12 15.31 10.12
N PRO A 58 42.00 16.60 9.75
CA PRO A 58 43.13 17.37 9.19
C PRO A 58 44.22 17.70 10.22
N SER A 59 43.94 17.62 11.53
CA SER A 59 44.92 17.87 12.59
C SER A 59 45.85 16.68 12.85
N GLU A 60 45.35 15.45 12.68
CA GLU A 60 46.09 14.20 12.92
C GLU A 60 46.66 13.58 11.62
N THR A 61 47.04 14.42 10.65
CA THR A 61 47.49 13.95 9.32
C THR A 61 48.73 13.06 9.36
N THR A 62 49.64 13.29 10.32
CA THR A 62 50.85 12.49 10.53
C THR A 62 50.55 11.07 11.02
N GLU A 63 49.65 10.92 12.00
CA GLU A 63 49.22 9.62 12.53
C GLU A 63 48.41 8.84 11.48
N LEU A 64 47.52 9.53 10.75
CA LEU A 64 46.79 8.95 9.63
C LEU A 64 47.75 8.41 8.55
N ALA A 65 48.80 9.16 8.20
CA ALA A 65 49.76 8.76 7.18
C ALA A 65 50.53 7.48 7.53
N GLN A 66 50.80 7.23 8.81
CA GLN A 66 51.50 6.03 9.28
C GLN A 66 50.62 4.77 9.26
N ALA A 67 49.29 4.91 9.16
CA ALA A 67 48.36 3.78 9.18
C ALA A 67 48.23 3.04 7.84
N ASN A 68 49.11 2.05 7.61
CA ASN A 68 49.17 1.29 6.36
C ASN A 68 48.31 0.00 6.33
N SER A 69 47.77 -0.43 7.48
CA SER A 69 47.02 -1.69 7.59
C SER A 69 45.55 -1.47 7.92
N ARG A 70 44.68 -2.43 7.52
CA ARG A 70 43.25 -2.39 7.89
C ARG A 70 43.02 -2.46 9.41
N ALA A 71 43.93 -3.10 10.15
CA ALA A 71 43.86 -3.15 11.60
C ALA A 71 44.14 -1.78 12.24
N ALA A 72 45.12 -1.02 11.71
CA ALA A 72 45.40 0.35 12.16
C ALA A 72 44.22 1.30 11.88
N ILE A 73 43.62 1.22 10.68
CA ILE A 73 42.43 2.00 10.33
C ILE A 73 41.24 1.72 11.27
N ARG A 74 41.06 0.48 11.76
CA ARG A 74 40.04 0.16 12.76
C ARG A 74 40.32 0.83 14.12
N LYS A 75 41.58 0.95 14.53
CA LYS A 75 41.98 1.66 15.76
C LYS A 75 41.69 3.16 15.64
N LEU A 76 42.08 3.77 14.52
CA LEU A 76 41.83 5.19 14.24
C LEU A 76 40.33 5.54 14.16
N TYR A 77 39.50 4.62 13.65
CA TYR A 77 38.04 4.79 13.70
C TYR A 77 37.49 4.75 15.12
N LYS A 78 38.04 3.88 15.99
CA LYS A 78 37.62 3.77 17.39
C LYS A 78 38.04 4.99 18.21
N ASN A 79 39.20 5.58 17.89
CA ASN A 79 39.74 6.76 18.56
C ASN A 79 39.08 8.07 18.10
N GLY A 80 38.48 8.10 16.91
CA GLY A 80 37.74 9.26 16.39
C GLY A 80 38.43 10.03 15.27
N SER A 81 39.70 9.73 14.97
CA SER A 81 40.48 10.33 13.87
C SER A 81 39.88 10.05 12.48
N ILE A 82 39.14 8.96 12.35
CA ILE A 82 38.36 8.61 11.16
C ILE A 82 36.89 8.53 11.55
N VAL A 83 36.04 9.30 10.87
CA VAL A 83 34.60 9.32 11.15
C VAL A 83 33.80 8.95 9.91
N LYS A 84 32.76 8.12 10.10
CA LYS A 84 31.74 7.88 9.08
C LYS A 84 30.71 9.00 9.15
N LYS A 85 30.74 9.92 8.18
CA LYS A 85 29.75 10.98 8.04
C LYS A 85 28.34 10.39 7.94
N PRO A 86 27.34 10.98 8.60
CA PRO A 86 25.97 10.53 8.48
C PRO A 86 25.47 10.61 7.03
N THR A 87 24.48 9.78 6.73
CA THR A 87 23.81 9.83 5.42
C THR A 87 23.06 11.15 5.29
N THR A 88 23.08 11.73 4.09
CA THR A 88 22.32 12.95 3.81
C THR A 88 20.85 12.57 3.83
N VAL A 89 20.06 13.22 4.70
CA VAL A 89 18.67 12.84 4.91
C VAL A 89 17.82 13.25 3.72
N HIS A 90 17.10 12.30 3.13
CA HIS A 90 16.06 12.57 2.14
C HIS A 90 14.68 12.46 2.81
N SER A 91 14.14 13.61 3.24
CA SER A 91 12.82 13.65 3.87
C SER A 91 11.72 13.21 2.91
N ARG A 92 10.76 12.46 3.42
CA ARG A 92 9.54 12.05 2.70
C ARG A 92 8.30 12.83 3.14
N SER A 93 8.43 13.87 3.96
CA SER A 93 7.31 14.65 4.51
C SER A 93 6.36 15.16 3.42
N HIS A 94 6.90 15.87 2.42
CA HIS A 94 6.11 16.41 1.30
C HIS A 94 5.46 15.30 0.46
N ALA A 95 6.16 14.20 0.20
CA ALA A 95 5.61 13.07 -0.54
C ALA A 95 4.43 12.42 0.19
N ARG A 96 4.49 12.31 1.53
CA ARG A 96 3.40 11.79 2.36
C ARG A 96 2.20 12.75 2.36
N ALA A 97 2.44 14.04 2.59
CA ALA A 97 1.40 15.06 2.55
C ALA A 97 0.67 15.11 1.19
N LEU A 98 1.42 14.99 0.08
CA LEU A 98 0.85 14.89 -1.26
C LEU A 98 0.02 13.61 -1.45
N ALA A 99 0.49 12.47 -0.95
CA ALA A 99 -0.23 11.20 -1.05
C ALA A 99 -1.55 11.23 -0.26
N GLU A 100 -1.55 11.86 0.91
CA GLU A 100 -2.75 12.10 1.72
C GLU A 100 -3.74 13.02 1.01
N SER A 101 -3.26 14.16 0.48
CA SER A 101 -4.04 15.08 -0.35
C SER A 101 -4.67 14.36 -1.56
N LYS A 102 -3.90 13.50 -2.25
CA LYS A 102 -4.40 12.66 -3.35
C LYS A 102 -5.44 11.63 -2.89
N ARG A 103 -5.28 11.04 -1.71
CA ARG A 103 -6.28 10.12 -1.12
C ARG A 103 -7.60 10.84 -0.83
N GLY A 104 -7.54 12.11 -0.44
CA GLY A 104 -8.69 13.01 -0.34
C GLY A 104 -9.27 13.48 -1.68
N GLY A 105 -8.78 12.99 -2.82
CA GLY A 105 -9.30 13.30 -4.16
C GLY A 105 -8.67 14.51 -4.87
N ARG A 106 -7.72 15.21 -4.23
CA ARG A 106 -7.04 16.35 -4.82
C ARG A 106 -6.04 15.92 -5.89
N HIS A 107 -5.71 16.81 -6.83
CA HIS A 107 -4.77 16.56 -7.93
C HIS A 107 -5.14 15.39 -8.87
N MET A 108 -6.42 15.02 -8.98
CA MET A 108 -6.92 13.92 -9.85
C MET A 108 -7.72 14.39 -11.08
N GLY A 109 -7.89 15.70 -11.27
CA GLY A 109 -8.61 16.30 -12.39
C GLY A 109 -7.98 16.03 -13.76
N TYR A 110 -8.69 16.35 -14.84
CA TYR A 110 -8.29 16.03 -16.22
C TYR A 110 -6.90 16.56 -16.60
N GLY A 111 -6.54 17.79 -16.21
CA GLY A 111 -5.21 18.38 -16.49
C GLY A 111 -4.02 17.65 -15.85
N LYS A 112 -4.25 16.80 -14.84
CA LYS A 112 -3.21 15.97 -14.20
C LYS A 112 -3.13 14.55 -14.77
N ARG A 113 -4.02 14.18 -15.70
CA ARG A 113 -4.05 12.86 -16.35
C ARG A 113 -3.18 12.91 -17.61
N LYS A 114 -2.18 12.03 -17.71
CA LYS A 114 -1.27 11.95 -18.86
C LYS A 114 -1.40 10.65 -19.68
N GLY A 115 -1.98 9.60 -19.09
CA GLY A 115 -2.23 8.32 -19.77
C GLY A 115 -3.71 8.06 -19.98
N THR A 116 -4.02 7.12 -20.88
CA THR A 116 -5.40 6.68 -21.17
C THR A 116 -6.08 6.05 -19.94
N ALA A 117 -7.41 5.97 -19.95
CA ALA A 117 -8.16 5.36 -18.86
C ALA A 117 -7.75 3.90 -18.61
N ASN A 118 -7.56 3.11 -19.68
CA ASN A 118 -7.16 1.71 -19.60
C ASN A 118 -5.72 1.54 -19.08
N ALA A 119 -4.79 2.46 -19.40
CA ALA A 119 -3.44 2.42 -18.84
C ALA A 119 -3.42 2.75 -17.34
N ARG A 120 -4.29 3.67 -16.89
CA ARG A 120 -4.38 4.07 -15.47
C ARG A 120 -5.10 3.01 -14.62
N MET A 121 -6.17 2.42 -15.14
CA MET A 121 -6.94 1.35 -14.51
C MET A 121 -7.48 0.39 -15.59
N PRO A 122 -6.81 -0.75 -15.83
CA PRO A 122 -7.22 -1.68 -16.86
C PRO A 122 -8.62 -2.25 -16.65
N THR A 123 -9.41 -2.30 -17.71
CA THR A 123 -10.79 -2.82 -17.68
C THR A 123 -10.84 -4.28 -17.21
N GLN A 124 -9.84 -5.08 -17.61
CA GLN A 124 -9.70 -6.47 -17.18
C GLN A 124 -9.55 -6.59 -15.66
N VAL A 125 -8.79 -5.70 -15.02
CA VAL A 125 -8.61 -5.70 -13.56
C VAL A 125 -9.93 -5.38 -12.85
N LEU A 126 -10.70 -4.41 -13.36
CA LEU A 126 -12.02 -4.08 -12.83
C LEU A 126 -13.01 -5.25 -12.97
N TRP A 127 -13.03 -5.90 -14.13
CA TRP A 127 -13.87 -7.08 -14.38
C TRP A 127 -13.50 -8.23 -13.45
N MET A 128 -12.20 -8.55 -13.31
CA MET A 128 -11.71 -9.59 -12.40
C MET A 128 -12.08 -9.31 -10.95
N ARG A 129 -11.86 -8.08 -10.45
CA ARG A 129 -12.21 -7.69 -9.08
C ARG A 129 -13.71 -7.86 -8.82
N ARG A 130 -14.54 -7.34 -9.72
CA ARG A 130 -16.01 -7.44 -9.60
C ARG A 130 -16.47 -8.89 -9.57
N LEU A 131 -16.04 -9.70 -10.54
CA LEU A 131 -16.47 -11.08 -10.68
C LEU A 131 -15.99 -11.96 -9.50
N ARG A 132 -14.78 -11.73 -8.98
CA ARG A 132 -14.30 -12.39 -7.75
C ARG A 132 -15.13 -12.01 -6.53
N VAL A 133 -15.51 -10.73 -6.38
CA VAL A 133 -16.37 -10.27 -5.28
C VAL A 133 -17.75 -10.94 -5.34
N LEU A 134 -18.36 -11.02 -6.52
CA LEU A 134 -19.66 -11.67 -6.70
C LEU A 134 -19.59 -13.17 -6.40
N ARG A 135 -18.61 -13.89 -6.94
CA ARG A 135 -18.47 -15.34 -6.72
C ARG A 135 -18.17 -15.70 -5.28
N ARG A 136 -17.32 -14.91 -4.60
CA ARG A 136 -17.04 -15.10 -3.17
C ARG A 136 -18.28 -14.91 -2.31
N LEU A 137 -19.15 -13.95 -2.67
CA LEU A 137 -20.42 -13.76 -1.97
C LEU A 137 -21.36 -14.96 -2.19
N LEU A 138 -21.49 -15.44 -3.42
CA LEU A 138 -22.32 -16.61 -3.74
C LEU A 138 -21.84 -17.86 -3.00
N ALA A 139 -20.54 -18.11 -2.96
CA ALA A 139 -19.97 -19.22 -2.21
C ALA A 139 -20.32 -19.12 -0.72
N LYS A 140 -20.08 -17.95 -0.10
CA LYS A 140 -20.46 -17.69 1.29
C LYS A 140 -21.96 -17.93 1.56
N TYR A 141 -22.84 -17.52 0.66
CA TYR A 141 -24.28 -17.69 0.84
C TYR A 141 -24.71 -19.15 0.71
N ARG A 142 -24.08 -19.92 -0.19
CA ARG A 142 -24.33 -21.36 -0.32
C ARG A 142 -23.85 -22.11 0.92
N ASP A 143 -22.64 -21.83 1.37
CA ASP A 143 -22.04 -22.53 2.51
C ASP A 143 -22.79 -22.20 3.82
N ALA A 144 -23.37 -20.99 3.93
CA ALA A 144 -24.26 -20.60 5.02
C ALA A 144 -25.72 -21.07 4.85
N GLY A 145 -26.06 -21.85 3.81
CA GLY A 145 -27.42 -22.33 3.54
C GLY A 145 -28.44 -21.25 3.17
N LYS A 146 -28.00 -20.02 2.88
CA LYS A 146 -28.90 -18.93 2.48
C LYS A 146 -29.46 -19.14 1.08
N ILE A 147 -28.71 -19.81 0.21
CA ILE A 147 -29.11 -20.22 -1.14
C ILE A 147 -28.84 -21.70 -1.31
N ASP A 148 -29.64 -22.37 -2.13
CA ASP A 148 -29.44 -23.76 -2.48
C ASP A 148 -28.44 -23.92 -3.65
N ARG A 149 -28.07 -25.16 -3.96
CA ARG A 149 -27.12 -25.48 -5.03
C ARG A 149 -27.64 -25.08 -6.43
N HIS A 150 -28.95 -25.16 -6.68
CA HIS A 150 -29.51 -24.85 -7.99
C HIS A 150 -29.53 -23.34 -8.23
N LEU A 151 -30.01 -22.55 -7.27
CA LEU A 151 -29.95 -21.09 -7.35
C LEU A 151 -28.50 -20.58 -7.38
N TYR A 152 -27.58 -21.22 -6.66
CA TYR A 152 -26.15 -20.89 -6.76
C TYR A 152 -25.62 -21.03 -8.19
N HIS A 153 -25.91 -22.14 -8.88
CA HIS A 153 -25.38 -22.41 -10.21
C HIS A 153 -25.94 -21.45 -11.27
N SER A 154 -27.24 -21.14 -11.20
CA SER A 154 -27.87 -20.17 -12.10
C SER A 154 -27.25 -18.78 -11.90
N LEU A 155 -27.15 -18.32 -10.65
CA LEU A 155 -26.55 -17.02 -10.32
C LEU A 155 -25.05 -16.96 -10.66
N TYR A 156 -24.31 -18.07 -10.57
CA TYR A 156 -22.91 -18.14 -10.95
C TYR A 156 -22.71 -17.86 -12.45
N LYS A 157 -23.57 -18.45 -13.29
CA LYS A 157 -23.58 -18.20 -14.75
C LYS A 157 -24.02 -16.77 -15.06
N SER A 158 -25.07 -16.26 -14.42
CA SER A 158 -25.53 -14.88 -14.60
C SER A 158 -24.49 -13.85 -14.16
N ALA A 159 -23.72 -14.12 -13.10
CA ALA A 159 -22.60 -13.28 -12.69
C ALA A 159 -21.47 -13.26 -13.72
N LYS A 160 -21.20 -14.38 -14.41
CA LYS A 160 -20.27 -14.41 -15.56
C LYS A 160 -20.83 -13.61 -16.74
N GLY A 161 -22.13 -13.67 -16.96
CA GLY A 161 -22.87 -12.96 -18.01
C GLY A 161 -23.10 -11.46 -17.78
N ASN A 162 -22.48 -10.85 -16.76
CA ASN A 162 -22.57 -9.41 -16.49
C ASN A 162 -23.99 -8.89 -16.15
N SER A 163 -24.90 -9.76 -15.72
CA SER A 163 -26.24 -9.36 -15.24
C SER A 163 -26.16 -8.48 -13.99
N PHE A 164 -25.15 -8.70 -13.14
CA PHE A 164 -24.97 -7.95 -11.89
C PHE A 164 -23.82 -6.94 -11.99
N LYS A 165 -24.12 -5.65 -11.80
CA LYS A 165 -23.12 -4.56 -11.88
C LYS A 165 -22.25 -4.42 -10.64
N HIS A 166 -22.78 -4.74 -9.46
CA HIS A 166 -22.09 -4.67 -8.18
C HIS A 166 -22.71 -5.63 -7.17
N LYS A 167 -22.04 -5.81 -6.02
CA LYS A 167 -22.46 -6.74 -4.96
C LYS A 167 -23.91 -6.51 -4.50
N ARG A 168 -24.33 -5.25 -4.35
CA ARG A 168 -25.68 -4.89 -3.89
C ARG A 168 -26.79 -5.43 -4.81
N ALA A 169 -26.66 -5.26 -6.12
CA ALA A 169 -27.62 -5.76 -7.11
C ALA A 169 -27.78 -7.29 -7.04
N LEU A 170 -26.68 -8.02 -6.81
CA LEU A 170 -26.76 -9.47 -6.60
C LEU A 170 -27.51 -9.82 -5.31
N VAL A 171 -27.28 -9.09 -4.22
CA VAL A 171 -27.98 -9.32 -2.94
C VAL A 171 -29.47 -9.04 -3.08
N GLU A 172 -29.84 -7.91 -3.69
CA GLU A 172 -31.23 -7.54 -3.97
C GLU A 172 -31.94 -8.64 -4.79
N HIS A 173 -31.30 -9.12 -5.86
CA HIS A 173 -31.84 -10.22 -6.67
C HIS A 173 -32.00 -11.52 -5.89
N VAL A 174 -31.06 -11.87 -5.00
CA VAL A 174 -31.19 -13.07 -4.16
C VAL A 174 -32.37 -12.94 -3.19
N ILE A 175 -32.55 -11.77 -2.57
CA ILE A 175 -33.65 -11.52 -1.64
C ILE A 175 -34.99 -11.66 -2.38
N GLN A 176 -35.11 -11.04 -3.55
CA GLN A 176 -36.31 -11.12 -4.37
C GLN A 176 -36.61 -12.56 -4.80
N ALA A 177 -35.62 -13.27 -5.35
CA ALA A 177 -35.78 -14.66 -5.79
C ALA A 177 -36.19 -15.59 -4.63
N LYS A 178 -35.66 -15.38 -3.43
CA LYS A 178 -36.05 -16.15 -2.24
C LYS A 178 -37.49 -15.84 -1.80
N ALA A 179 -37.90 -14.58 -1.84
CA ALA A 179 -39.26 -14.18 -1.50
C ALA A 179 -40.27 -14.77 -2.50
N GLU A 180 -39.94 -14.81 -3.79
CA GLU A 180 -40.73 -15.48 -4.83
C GLU A 180 -40.83 -16.99 -4.58
N ALA A 181 -39.70 -17.67 -4.36
CA ALA A 181 -39.69 -19.11 -4.07
C ALA A 181 -40.48 -19.48 -2.81
N THR A 182 -40.42 -18.64 -1.77
CA THR A 182 -41.18 -18.86 -0.53
C THR A 182 -42.68 -18.70 -0.76
N ARG A 183 -43.09 -17.66 -1.51
CA ARG A 183 -44.51 -17.46 -1.89
C ARG A 183 -45.03 -18.63 -2.72
N GLU A 184 -44.27 -19.10 -3.70
CA GLU A 184 -44.64 -20.23 -4.53
C GLU A 184 -44.78 -21.52 -3.71
N LYS A 185 -43.86 -21.75 -2.77
CA LYS A 185 -43.92 -22.89 -1.85
C LYS A 185 -45.19 -22.87 -1.00
N ALA A 186 -45.53 -21.74 -0.39
CA ALA A 186 -46.73 -21.61 0.44
C ALA A 186 -48.02 -21.91 -0.36
N LEU A 187 -48.12 -21.41 -1.60
CA LEU A 187 -49.26 -21.68 -2.49
C LEU A 187 -49.36 -23.17 -2.86
N LYS A 188 -48.21 -23.82 -3.10
CA LYS A 188 -48.16 -25.27 -3.40
C LYS A 188 -48.58 -26.12 -2.20
N GLU A 189 -48.10 -25.78 -1.00
CA GLU A 189 -48.47 -26.46 0.24
C GLU A 189 -49.97 -26.30 0.54
N GLU A 190 -50.54 -25.12 0.33
CA GLU A 190 -51.97 -24.90 0.50
C GLU A 190 -52.80 -25.74 -0.50
N ALA A 191 -52.39 -25.75 -1.77
CA ALA A 191 -53.05 -26.54 -2.81
C ALA A 191 -52.94 -28.06 -2.55
N GLU A 192 -51.80 -28.53 -2.05
CA GLU A 192 -51.63 -29.92 -1.62
C GLU A 192 -52.49 -30.27 -0.41
N ALA A 193 -52.51 -29.41 0.62
CA ALA A 193 -53.35 -29.60 1.80
C ALA A 193 -54.85 -29.69 1.43
N ARG A 194 -55.30 -28.90 0.45
CA ARG A 194 -56.66 -29.00 -0.10
C ARG A 194 -56.89 -30.35 -0.80
N ARG A 195 -55.92 -30.81 -1.60
CA ARG A 195 -55.99 -32.11 -2.30
C ARG A 195 -56.01 -33.29 -1.33
N THR A 196 -55.16 -33.29 -0.30
CA THR A 196 -55.08 -34.37 0.69
C THR A 196 -56.35 -34.43 1.53
N ARG A 197 -56.88 -33.27 1.97
CA ARG A 197 -58.17 -33.19 2.67
C ARG A 197 -59.32 -33.76 1.83
N ASN A 198 -59.39 -33.39 0.55
CA ASN A 198 -60.41 -33.90 -0.37
C ASN A 198 -60.23 -35.40 -0.66
N LYS A 199 -59.00 -35.90 -0.73
CA LYS A 199 -58.72 -37.34 -0.88
C LYS A 199 -59.18 -38.12 0.36
N ALA A 200 -58.79 -37.69 1.55
CA ALA A 200 -59.21 -38.31 2.82
C ALA A 200 -60.74 -38.27 3.02
N ALA A 201 -61.40 -37.18 2.62
CA ALA A 201 -62.87 -37.11 2.64
C ALA A 201 -63.53 -38.13 1.70
N ARG A 202 -62.97 -38.33 0.49
CA ARG A 202 -63.45 -39.35 -0.45
C ARG A 202 -63.22 -40.77 0.07
N GLU A 203 -62.04 -41.05 0.61
CA GLU A 203 -61.71 -42.36 1.20
C GLU A 203 -62.62 -42.69 2.39
N ARG A 204 -62.86 -41.74 3.30
CA ARG A 204 -63.82 -41.91 4.41
C ARG A 204 -65.27 -42.12 3.95
N ARG A 205 -65.66 -41.54 2.80
CA ARG A 205 -66.99 -41.78 2.22
C ARG A 205 -67.07 -43.17 1.59
N ALA A 206 -66.02 -43.59 0.88
CA ALA A 206 -65.94 -44.93 0.29
C ALA A 206 -65.95 -46.02 1.37
N ALA A 207 -65.17 -45.85 2.43
CA ALA A 207 -65.14 -46.77 3.58
C ALA A 207 -66.52 -46.93 4.23
N ARG A 208 -67.21 -45.81 4.55
CA ARG A 208 -68.57 -45.84 5.11
C ARG A 208 -69.59 -46.54 4.21
N LEU A 209 -69.46 -46.38 2.89
CA LEU A 209 -70.34 -47.06 1.92
C LEU A 209 -70.05 -48.56 1.85
N ALA A 210 -68.78 -48.96 1.92
CA ALA A 210 -68.38 -50.36 1.97
C ALA A 210 -68.85 -51.03 3.26
N GLU A 211 -68.60 -50.42 4.42
CA GLU A 211 -69.08 -50.89 5.73
C GLU A 211 -70.61 -51.07 5.74
N LYS A 212 -71.35 -50.10 5.18
CA LYS A 212 -72.82 -50.20 5.05
C LYS A 212 -73.24 -51.36 4.13
N ARG A 213 -72.53 -51.59 3.03
CA ARG A 213 -72.81 -52.70 2.11
C ARG A 213 -72.55 -54.05 2.78
N ASP A 214 -71.45 -54.16 3.51
CA ASP A 214 -71.06 -55.39 4.20
C ASP A 214 -72.03 -55.71 5.36
N ALA A 215 -72.48 -54.69 6.10
CA ALA A 215 -73.50 -54.86 7.14
C ALA A 215 -74.83 -55.39 6.57
N LEU A 216 -75.29 -54.84 5.44
CA LEU A 216 -76.52 -55.30 4.77
C LEU A 216 -76.43 -56.74 4.25
N LEU A 217 -75.23 -57.20 3.88
CA LEU A 217 -75.01 -58.58 3.43
C LEU A 217 -74.92 -59.59 4.60
N ASN A 218 -74.53 -59.13 5.79
CA ASN A 218 -74.43 -59.96 6.99
C ASN A 218 -75.76 -60.06 7.77
N GLU A 219 -76.72 -59.15 7.53
CA GLU A 219 -78.06 -59.16 8.14
C GLU A 219 -79.10 -59.96 7.34
N ALA A 220 -78.76 -60.45 6.13
CA ALA A 220 -79.61 -61.25 5.24
C ALA A 220 -79.23 -62.74 5.29
#